data_AF-A0AAN2X912-F1
#
_entry.id   AF-A0AAN2X912-F1
#
_cell.length_a   1.000
_cell.length_b   1.000
_cell.length_c   1.000
_cell.angle_alpha   90.00
_cell.angle_beta   90.00
_cell.angle_gamma   90.00
#
_symmetry.space_group_name_H-M   'P 1'
#
loop_
_entity.id
_entity.type
_entity.pdbx_description
1 polymer ?
#
loop_
_entity_poly.entity_id
_entity_poly.type
_entity_poly.pdbx_seq_one_letter_code
_entity_poly.pdbx_strand_id
1 'polypeptide(L)'
;MTTIFPKEQNVTPLFEQILANPTACRRFKDVFLDNLESYQETRGFEKDDTLFAKIILSAYRQSDVSALLLGVCGRTLFELLRQAFLIPKKLTVDNPFFLTDKEGNFIAKKDDISNREQEKFQEIYQSDLHHSETTIFLVDDDDIVHSYEPDFSISTKRINKKRGILVLYSLPNTLKLEMTESEVYAFIWKTFLHIQEIIPSSRIFYGQETSENADELGVFLSIHHFEKKMLQNIEQVNELVEALREQMVNK
;
A
#
# COMPACT_ATOMS: atom_id res chain seq x y z
N MET A 1 13.73 -18.37 -16.29
CA MET A 1 14.20 -18.54 -14.91
C MET A 1 13.13 -18.00 -13.99
N THR A 2 12.78 -18.72 -12.93
CA THR A 2 11.75 -18.31 -11.96
C THR A 2 12.41 -17.51 -10.84
N THR A 3 11.92 -16.29 -10.64
CA THR A 3 12.28 -15.43 -9.50
C THR A 3 11.53 -15.90 -8.25
N ILE A 4 12.07 -15.60 -7.07
CA ILE A 4 11.43 -15.94 -5.79
C ILE A 4 10.22 -15.02 -5.58
N PHE A 5 10.37 -13.75 -5.92
CA PHE A 5 9.28 -12.78 -5.92
C PHE A 5 8.80 -12.51 -7.35
N PRO A 6 7.48 -12.36 -7.57
CA PRO A 6 6.97 -11.95 -8.87
C PRO A 6 7.56 -10.58 -9.24
N LYS A 7 8.00 -10.44 -10.50
CA LYS A 7 8.45 -9.15 -11.04
C LYS A 7 7.27 -8.40 -11.60
N GLU A 8 7.18 -7.13 -11.25
CA GLU A 8 6.22 -6.21 -11.86
C GLU A 8 6.59 -5.97 -13.33
N GLN A 9 5.57 -5.83 -14.19
CA GLN A 9 5.73 -5.66 -15.64
C GLN A 9 5.52 -4.19 -16.05
N ASN A 10 6.17 -3.75 -17.13
CA ASN A 10 6.10 -2.39 -17.65
C ASN A 10 6.40 -1.30 -16.59
N VAL A 11 7.46 -1.51 -15.79
CA VAL A 11 7.85 -0.61 -14.68
C VAL A 11 8.48 0.71 -15.15
N THR A 12 8.88 0.82 -16.42
CA THR A 12 9.63 1.97 -16.95
C THR A 12 8.94 3.32 -16.69
N PRO A 13 7.63 3.49 -16.99
CA PRO A 13 6.96 4.78 -16.77
C PRO A 13 6.98 5.21 -15.29
N LEU A 14 6.78 4.26 -14.38
CA LEU A 14 6.82 4.50 -12.94
C LEU A 14 8.23 4.94 -12.49
N PHE A 15 9.26 4.25 -12.96
CA PHE A 15 10.64 4.57 -12.60
C PHE A 15 11.08 5.91 -13.17
N GLU A 16 10.68 6.25 -14.39
CA GLU A 16 10.93 7.57 -14.97
C GLU A 16 10.33 8.70 -14.13
N GLN A 17 9.10 8.52 -13.62
CA GLN A 17 8.49 9.49 -12.72
C GLN A 17 9.22 9.64 -11.39
N ILE A 18 9.68 8.53 -10.79
CA ILE A 18 10.48 8.55 -9.56
C ILE A 18 11.80 9.31 -9.80
N LEU A 19 12.50 8.98 -10.88
CA LEU A 19 13.80 9.56 -11.22
C LEU A 19 13.69 11.04 -11.60
N ALA A 20 12.58 11.46 -12.20
CA ALA A 20 12.30 12.86 -12.51
C ALA A 20 12.00 13.71 -11.26
N ASN A 21 11.72 13.10 -10.10
CA ASN A 21 11.40 13.80 -8.85
C ASN A 21 12.54 13.66 -7.81
N PRO A 22 13.36 14.71 -7.60
CA PRO A 22 14.48 14.65 -6.65
C PRO A 22 14.07 14.33 -5.20
N THR A 23 12.88 14.79 -4.78
CA THR A 23 12.34 14.49 -3.44
C THR A 23 11.98 13.02 -3.31
N ALA A 24 11.40 12.41 -4.35
CA ALA A 24 11.12 10.98 -4.38
C ALA A 24 12.40 10.16 -4.32
N CYS A 25 13.42 10.53 -5.10
CA CYS A 25 14.74 9.90 -5.08
C CYS A 25 15.39 9.98 -3.69
N ARG A 26 15.35 11.15 -3.06
CA ARG A 26 15.89 11.33 -1.70
C ARG A 26 15.14 10.46 -0.70
N ARG A 27 13.81 10.48 -0.72
CA ARG A 27 12.97 9.69 0.20
C ARG A 27 13.22 8.19 0.03
N PHE A 28 13.36 7.70 -1.21
CA PHE A 28 13.74 6.32 -1.47
C PHE A 28 15.11 5.97 -0.90
N LYS A 29 16.12 6.84 -1.11
CA LYS A 29 17.46 6.66 -0.55
C LYS A 29 17.42 6.60 0.98
N ASP A 30 16.73 7.53 1.63
CA ASP A 30 16.66 7.61 3.08
C ASP A 30 16.03 6.34 3.64
N VAL A 31 14.88 5.89 3.10
CA VAL A 31 14.24 4.62 3.50
C VAL A 31 15.12 3.41 3.23
N PHE A 32 15.84 3.37 2.11
CA PHE A 32 16.75 2.28 1.80
C PHE A 32 17.90 2.18 2.83
N LEU A 33 18.54 3.31 3.16
CA LEU A 33 19.64 3.35 4.13
C LEU A 33 19.15 2.99 5.54
N ASP A 34 18.01 3.54 5.97
CA ASP A 34 17.43 3.23 7.28
C ASP A 34 17.14 1.72 7.43
N ASN A 35 16.61 1.07 6.39
CA ASN A 35 16.37 -0.38 6.41
C ASN A 35 17.68 -1.17 6.35
N LEU A 36 18.68 -0.71 5.58
CA LEU A 36 19.98 -1.37 5.52
C LEU A 36 20.67 -1.34 6.89
N GLU A 37 20.67 -0.20 7.59
CA GLU A 37 21.26 -0.05 8.92
C GLU A 37 20.48 -0.85 9.98
N SER A 38 19.17 -0.64 10.07
CA SER A 38 18.34 -1.32 11.08
C SER A 38 18.28 -2.85 10.90
N TYR A 39 18.35 -3.34 9.65
CA TYR A 39 18.36 -4.77 9.40
C TYR A 39 19.67 -5.41 9.86
N GLN A 40 20.80 -4.72 9.67
CA GLN A 40 22.10 -5.17 10.17
C GLN A 40 22.14 -5.28 11.69
N GLU A 41 21.54 -4.32 12.40
CA GLU A 41 21.51 -4.28 13.86
C GLU A 41 20.58 -5.34 14.49
N THR A 42 19.51 -5.73 13.81
CA THR A 42 18.44 -6.53 14.42
C THR A 42 18.33 -7.97 13.92
N ARG A 43 18.74 -8.27 12.68
CA ARG A 43 18.50 -9.59 12.05
C ARG A 43 19.50 -10.02 10.96
N GLY A 44 20.38 -9.14 10.48
CA GLY A 44 21.02 -9.27 9.17
C GLY A 44 22.10 -10.34 9.06
N PHE A 45 22.78 -10.71 10.16
CA PHE A 45 23.97 -11.57 10.07
C PHE A 45 24.18 -12.57 11.22
N GLU A 46 23.28 -12.63 12.22
CA GLU A 46 23.41 -13.61 13.31
C GLU A 46 22.89 -15.02 12.94
N LYS A 47 22.29 -15.17 11.76
CA LYS A 47 21.72 -16.44 11.29
C LYS A 47 22.50 -16.97 10.09
N ASP A 48 23.53 -17.76 10.38
CA ASP A 48 24.23 -18.67 9.46
C ASP A 48 24.88 -18.04 8.21
N ASP A 49 26.21 -17.98 8.20
CA ASP A 49 27.03 -17.55 7.05
C ASP A 49 26.62 -18.26 5.75
N THR A 50 26.16 -19.51 5.84
CA THR A 50 25.69 -20.30 4.71
C THR A 50 24.40 -19.73 4.12
N LEU A 51 23.47 -19.25 4.97
CA LEU A 51 22.23 -18.62 4.52
C LEU A 51 22.54 -17.34 3.74
N PHE A 52 23.43 -16.50 4.28
CA PHE A 52 23.86 -15.29 3.59
C PHE A 52 24.47 -15.62 2.22
N ALA A 53 25.41 -16.56 2.16
CA ALA A 53 26.01 -17.00 0.90
C ALA A 53 24.95 -17.53 -0.08
N LYS A 54 23.98 -18.32 0.39
CA LYS A 54 22.87 -18.82 -0.44
C LYS A 54 22.07 -17.68 -1.04
N ILE A 55 21.67 -16.68 -0.25
CA ILE A 55 20.90 -15.51 -0.71
C ILE A 55 21.65 -14.77 -1.83
N ILE A 56 22.94 -14.45 -1.62
CA ILE A 56 23.73 -13.72 -2.61
C ILE A 56 23.87 -14.54 -3.91
N LEU A 57 24.25 -15.81 -3.79
CA LEU A 57 24.49 -16.68 -4.94
C LEU A 57 23.20 -16.98 -5.72
N SER A 58 22.06 -17.17 -5.02
CA SER A 58 20.77 -17.40 -5.68
C SER A 58 20.27 -16.15 -6.39
N ALA A 59 20.39 -14.98 -5.75
CA ALA A 59 19.94 -13.71 -6.32
C ALA A 59 20.73 -13.37 -7.59
N TYR A 60 22.05 -13.60 -7.60
CA TYR A 60 22.88 -13.45 -8.80
C TYR A 60 22.43 -14.41 -9.91
N ARG A 61 22.30 -15.71 -9.60
CA ARG A 61 21.92 -16.75 -10.58
C ARG A 61 20.54 -16.49 -11.19
N GLN A 62 19.61 -15.95 -10.42
CA GLN A 62 18.23 -15.69 -10.85
C GLN A 62 18.01 -14.26 -11.36
N SER A 63 19.01 -13.38 -11.26
CA SER A 63 18.86 -11.93 -11.48
C SER A 63 17.68 -11.36 -10.69
N ASP A 64 17.56 -11.76 -9.43
CA ASP A 64 16.47 -11.41 -8.53
C ASP A 64 16.96 -10.41 -7.47
N VAL A 65 16.86 -9.12 -7.82
CA VAL A 65 17.24 -8.02 -6.93
C VAL A 65 16.32 -7.97 -5.70
N SER A 66 15.04 -8.33 -5.83
CA SER A 66 14.12 -8.34 -4.68
C SER A 66 14.51 -9.40 -3.65
N ALA A 67 14.94 -10.58 -4.11
CA ALA A 67 15.48 -11.62 -3.24
C ALA A 67 16.75 -11.17 -2.49
N LEU A 68 17.63 -10.42 -3.16
CA LEU A 68 18.82 -9.82 -2.54
C LEU A 68 18.43 -8.77 -1.50
N LEU A 69 17.58 -7.80 -1.88
CA LEU A 69 17.12 -6.71 -1.02
C LEU A 69 16.42 -7.24 0.24
N LEU A 70 15.64 -8.32 0.12
CA LEU A 70 15.05 -8.96 1.29
C LEU A 70 16.10 -9.44 2.28
N GLY A 71 17.22 -10.00 1.80
CA GLY A 71 18.28 -10.52 2.66
C GLY A 71 19.18 -9.47 3.27
N VAL A 72 19.22 -8.24 2.73
CA VAL A 72 20.11 -7.17 3.23
C VAL A 72 19.37 -5.98 3.84
N CYS A 73 18.11 -5.76 3.47
CA CYS A 73 17.25 -4.68 3.96
C CYS A 73 15.96 -5.20 4.62
N GLY A 74 15.71 -6.51 4.65
CA GLY A 74 14.47 -7.06 5.17
C GLY A 74 13.22 -6.77 4.33
N ARG A 75 13.38 -6.25 3.10
CA ARG A 75 12.30 -5.83 2.19
C ARG A 75 12.67 -6.00 0.73
N THR A 76 11.69 -6.33 -0.10
CA THR A 76 11.80 -6.28 -1.56
C THR A 76 11.79 -4.84 -2.09
N LEU A 77 12.12 -4.66 -3.38
CA LEU A 77 12.13 -3.33 -4.00
C LEU A 77 10.78 -2.60 -3.88
N PHE A 78 9.68 -3.26 -4.20
CA PHE A 78 8.35 -2.64 -4.15
C PHE A 78 7.86 -2.41 -2.71
N GLU A 79 8.31 -3.19 -1.74
CA GLU A 79 8.06 -2.89 -0.32
C GLU A 79 8.81 -1.64 0.14
N LEU A 80 10.06 -1.45 -0.31
CA LEU A 80 10.81 -0.23 -0.04
C LEU A 80 10.15 0.99 -0.68
N LEU A 81 9.65 0.88 -1.92
CA LEU A 81 8.88 1.94 -2.57
C LEU A 81 7.59 2.27 -1.80
N ARG A 82 6.84 1.27 -1.31
CA ARG A 82 5.65 1.50 -0.46
C ARG A 82 6.01 2.20 0.85
N GLN A 83 7.06 1.75 1.52
CA GLN A 83 7.52 2.36 2.77
C GLN A 83 8.02 3.79 2.56
N ALA A 84 8.61 4.07 1.39
CA ALA A 84 8.97 5.42 0.97
C ALA A 84 7.78 6.26 0.51
N PHE A 85 6.53 5.80 0.67
CA PHE A 85 5.34 6.53 0.21
C PHE A 85 5.53 7.04 -1.22
N LEU A 86 5.95 6.12 -2.09
CA LEU A 86 6.16 6.34 -3.51
C LEU A 86 5.04 5.68 -4.31
N ILE A 87 4.66 4.45 -3.95
CA ILE A 87 3.53 3.75 -4.57
C ILE A 87 2.49 3.37 -3.52
N PRO A 88 1.22 3.17 -3.92
CA PRO A 88 0.19 2.67 -3.01
C PRO A 88 0.47 1.22 -2.56
N LYS A 89 -0.17 0.84 -1.44
CA LYS A 89 -0.29 -0.56 -1.01
C LYS A 89 -1.23 -1.30 -1.97
N LYS A 90 -0.97 -2.59 -2.18
CA LYS A 90 -1.92 -3.43 -2.92
C LYS A 90 -3.17 -3.65 -2.07
N LEU A 91 -4.32 -3.40 -2.67
CA LEU A 91 -5.61 -3.86 -2.14
C LEU A 91 -5.73 -5.33 -2.49
N THR A 92 -5.77 -6.19 -1.48
CA THR A 92 -5.87 -7.63 -1.64
C THR A 92 -7.06 -8.15 -0.85
N VAL A 93 -7.54 -9.36 -1.14
CA VAL A 93 -8.63 -10.03 -0.40
C VAL A 93 -8.40 -10.00 1.12
N ASP A 94 -7.13 -10.12 1.56
CA ASP A 94 -6.78 -10.20 2.97
C ASP A 94 -6.06 -8.95 3.52
N ASN A 95 -6.00 -7.84 2.76
CA ASN A 95 -5.35 -6.62 3.23
C ASN A 95 -5.89 -5.35 2.53
N PRO A 96 -6.48 -4.40 3.28
CA PRO A 96 -6.71 -4.43 4.73
C PRO A 96 -7.84 -5.39 5.12
N PHE A 97 -7.94 -5.73 6.41
CA PHE A 97 -8.98 -6.60 6.92
C PHE A 97 -10.27 -5.81 7.18
N PHE A 98 -11.32 -6.12 6.43
CA PHE A 98 -12.60 -5.42 6.52
C PHE A 98 -13.38 -5.83 7.79
N LEU A 99 -13.79 -4.83 8.57
CA LEU A 99 -14.60 -5.01 9.78
C LEU A 99 -16.09 -4.70 9.52
N THR A 100 -16.40 -4.07 8.39
CA THR A 100 -17.75 -3.73 7.95
C THR A 100 -18.00 -4.21 6.52
N ASP A 101 -19.26 -4.44 6.17
CA ASP A 101 -19.71 -4.65 4.79
C ASP A 101 -19.89 -3.32 4.04
N LYS A 102 -20.35 -3.41 2.78
CA LYS A 102 -20.59 -2.23 1.91
C LYS A 102 -21.76 -1.38 2.41
N GLU A 103 -22.68 -1.99 3.16
CA GLU A 103 -23.86 -1.38 3.75
C GLU A 103 -23.60 -0.77 5.14
N GLY A 104 -22.35 -0.85 5.63
CA GLY A 104 -21.92 -0.26 6.90
C GLY A 104 -22.26 -1.09 8.13
N ASN A 105 -22.67 -2.36 7.96
CA ASN A 105 -22.88 -3.28 9.08
C ASN A 105 -21.56 -3.91 9.50
N PHE A 106 -21.36 -4.08 10.80
CA PHE A 106 -20.18 -4.73 11.35
C PHE A 106 -20.23 -6.25 11.09
N ILE A 107 -19.20 -6.77 10.42
CA ILE A 107 -18.98 -8.21 10.18
C ILE A 107 -18.18 -8.81 11.35
N ALA A 108 -17.27 -8.02 11.93
CA ALA A 108 -16.50 -8.44 13.10
C ALA A 108 -17.36 -8.49 14.37
N LYS A 109 -16.92 -9.27 15.37
CA LYS A 109 -17.60 -9.30 16.68
C LYS A 109 -17.52 -7.91 17.31
N LYS A 110 -18.67 -7.40 17.78
CA LYS A 110 -18.76 -6.05 18.38
C LYS A 110 -17.79 -5.84 19.54
N ASP A 111 -17.47 -6.89 20.29
CA ASP A 111 -16.54 -6.80 21.44
C ASP A 111 -15.09 -6.52 21.03
N ASP A 112 -14.73 -6.72 19.75
CA ASP A 112 -13.40 -6.44 19.22
C ASP A 112 -13.22 -4.99 18.76
N ILE A 113 -14.29 -4.19 18.78
CA ILE A 113 -14.32 -2.79 18.32
C ILE A 113 -14.80 -1.89 19.46
N SER A 114 -13.98 -0.92 19.84
CA SER A 114 -14.36 0.01 20.91
C SER A 114 -15.56 0.88 20.51
N ASN A 115 -16.37 1.28 21.49
CA ASN A 115 -17.53 2.17 21.23
C ASN A 115 -17.11 3.45 20.48
N ARG A 116 -15.94 4.02 20.83
CA ARG A 116 -15.41 5.21 20.15
C ARG A 116 -15.13 4.99 18.67
N GLU A 117 -14.59 3.83 18.30
CA GLU A 117 -14.32 3.48 16.90
C GLU A 117 -15.62 3.22 16.14
N GLN A 118 -16.61 2.58 16.79
CA GLN A 118 -17.93 2.37 16.21
C GLN A 118 -18.65 3.70 15.97
N GLU A 119 -18.69 4.58 16.97
CA GLU A 119 -19.27 5.92 16.87
C GLU A 119 -18.60 6.72 15.76
N LYS A 120 -17.26 6.71 15.70
CA LYS A 120 -16.53 7.44 14.67
C LYS A 120 -16.81 6.88 13.28
N PHE A 121 -16.85 5.57 13.10
CA PHE A 121 -17.22 4.97 11.81
C PHE A 121 -18.63 5.37 11.39
N GLN A 122 -19.62 5.26 12.29
CA GLN A 122 -21.01 5.61 11.99
C GLN A 122 -21.18 7.10 11.66
N GLU A 123 -20.47 8.00 12.36
CA GLU A 123 -20.44 9.44 12.04
C GLU A 123 -20.00 9.69 10.59
N ILE A 124 -18.93 9.02 10.14
CA ILE A 124 -18.39 9.20 8.79
C ILE A 124 -19.26 8.48 7.75
N TYR A 125 -19.75 7.28 8.05
CA TYR A 125 -20.60 6.50 7.15
C TYR A 125 -21.95 7.18 6.86
N GLN A 126 -22.53 7.87 7.86
CA GLN A 126 -23.79 8.60 7.72
C GLN A 126 -23.63 10.02 7.13
N SER A 127 -22.41 10.46 6.86
CA SER A 127 -22.16 11.76 6.23
C SER A 127 -22.52 11.75 4.74
N ASP A 128 -22.68 12.94 4.15
CA ASP A 128 -22.97 13.12 2.72
C ASP A 128 -21.80 12.70 1.79
N LEU A 129 -20.73 12.10 2.35
CA LEU A 129 -19.58 11.60 1.60
C LEU A 129 -19.85 10.26 0.92
N HIS A 130 -20.86 9.51 1.36
CA HIS A 130 -21.24 8.25 0.74
C HIS A 130 -22.04 8.50 -0.55
N HIS A 131 -21.42 8.26 -1.71
CA HIS A 131 -22.04 8.40 -3.03
C HIS A 131 -21.79 7.15 -3.88
N SER A 132 -22.44 7.03 -5.05
CA SER A 132 -22.42 5.80 -5.87
C SER A 132 -21.03 5.31 -6.28
N GLU A 133 -20.01 6.18 -6.25
CA GLU A 133 -18.65 5.88 -6.67
C GLU A 133 -17.65 5.82 -5.50
N THR A 134 -18.14 5.94 -4.27
CA THR A 134 -17.32 5.93 -3.06
C THR A 134 -17.92 5.04 -1.99
N THR A 135 -17.14 4.11 -1.46
CA THR A 135 -17.58 3.19 -0.40
C THR A 135 -16.67 3.34 0.81
N ILE A 136 -17.27 3.35 2.00
CA ILE A 136 -16.56 3.63 3.26
C ILE A 136 -16.60 2.39 4.14
N PHE A 137 -15.44 1.97 4.62
CA PHE A 137 -15.29 0.80 5.47
C PHE A 137 -14.51 1.12 6.74
N LEU A 138 -14.86 0.42 7.83
CA LEU A 138 -13.95 0.28 8.96
C LEU A 138 -13.02 -0.91 8.67
N VAL A 139 -11.72 -0.70 8.78
CA VAL A 139 -10.73 -1.74 8.48
C VAL A 139 -9.60 -1.76 9.51
N ASP A 140 -8.99 -2.93 9.65
CA ASP A 140 -7.71 -3.12 10.31
C ASP A 140 -6.62 -3.28 9.22
N ASP A 141 -5.70 -2.33 9.16
CA ASP A 141 -4.55 -2.36 8.24
C ASP A 141 -3.29 -2.85 8.96
N ASP A 142 -2.64 -3.84 8.35
CA ASP A 142 -1.38 -4.41 8.81
C ASP A 142 -0.25 -4.13 7.82
N ASP A 143 0.96 -4.00 8.35
CA ASP A 143 2.16 -4.08 7.53
C ASP A 143 2.54 -5.56 7.35
N ILE A 144 2.67 -5.98 6.09
CA ILE A 144 3.19 -7.31 5.75
C ILE A 144 4.70 -7.19 5.63
N VAL A 145 5.43 -8.05 6.33
CA VAL A 145 6.88 -8.14 6.25
C VAL A 145 7.29 -9.57 5.94
N HIS A 146 8.23 -9.70 5.01
CA HIS A 146 8.85 -10.98 4.67
C HIS A 146 10.20 -11.13 5.36
N SER A 147 10.63 -12.36 5.60
CA SER A 147 12.00 -12.64 6.05
C SER A 147 12.45 -14.03 5.64
N TYR A 148 13.75 -14.19 5.38
CA TYR A 148 14.34 -15.51 5.20
C TYR A 148 14.39 -16.27 6.52
N GLU A 149 14.02 -17.54 6.47
CA GLU A 149 14.22 -18.51 7.54
C GLU A 149 15.55 -19.27 7.33
N PRO A 150 16.09 -19.94 8.38
CA PRO A 150 17.36 -20.66 8.29
C PRO A 150 17.44 -21.73 7.18
N ASP A 151 16.31 -22.30 6.80
CA ASP A 151 16.20 -23.29 5.72
C ASP A 151 16.11 -22.67 4.32
N PHE A 152 16.30 -21.36 4.20
CA PHE A 152 16.19 -20.58 2.97
C PHE A 152 14.75 -20.46 2.43
N SER A 153 13.74 -20.81 3.23
CA SER A 153 12.34 -20.47 2.95
C SER A 153 12.02 -19.02 3.33
N ILE A 154 10.87 -18.52 2.87
CA ILE A 154 10.38 -17.19 3.23
C ILE A 154 9.20 -17.34 4.18
N SER A 155 9.29 -16.65 5.31
CA SER A 155 8.14 -16.42 6.18
C SER A 155 7.52 -15.05 5.95
N THR A 156 6.22 -14.96 6.20
CA THR A 156 5.44 -13.73 6.09
C THR A 156 4.80 -13.46 7.44
N LYS A 157 4.96 -12.24 7.97
CA LYS A 157 4.36 -11.81 9.24
C LYS A 157 3.60 -10.51 9.04
N ARG A 158 2.51 -10.36 9.79
CA ARG A 158 1.72 -9.12 9.87
C ARG A 158 2.09 -8.40 11.16
N ILE A 159 2.41 -7.10 11.06
CA ILE A 159 2.82 -6.26 12.18
C ILE A 159 2.12 -4.90 12.10
N ASN A 160 2.24 -4.11 13.17
CA ASN A 160 1.78 -2.71 13.22
C ASN A 160 0.30 -2.52 12.86
N LYS A 161 -0.56 -3.42 13.36
CA LYS A 161 -2.00 -3.32 13.20
C LYS A 161 -2.53 -1.94 13.55
N LYS A 162 -3.21 -1.29 12.61
CA LYS A 162 -3.85 0.01 12.79
C LYS A 162 -5.30 -0.05 12.37
N ARG A 163 -6.19 0.38 13.26
CA ARG A 163 -7.60 0.56 12.93
C ARG A 163 -7.84 1.95 12.35
N GLY A 164 -8.68 2.00 11.32
CA GLY A 164 -9.00 3.22 10.63
C GLY A 164 -10.18 3.09 9.68
N ILE A 165 -10.53 4.22 9.09
CA ILE A 165 -11.53 4.29 8.03
C ILE A 165 -10.79 4.22 6.70
N LEU A 166 -11.25 3.32 5.84
CA LEU A 166 -10.83 3.21 4.44
C LEU A 166 -11.95 3.75 3.57
N VAL A 167 -11.64 4.75 2.77
CA VAL A 167 -12.52 5.26 1.72
C VAL A 167 -12.03 4.71 0.39
N LEU A 168 -12.83 3.88 -0.27
CA LEU A 168 -12.56 3.33 -1.59
C LEU A 168 -13.28 4.15 -2.66
N TYR A 169 -12.50 4.62 -3.63
CA TYR A 169 -12.98 5.36 -4.78
C TYR A 169 -12.93 4.47 -6.01
N SER A 170 -14.08 4.24 -6.64
CA SER A 170 -14.14 3.54 -7.93
C SER A 170 -13.46 4.38 -9.02
N LEU A 171 -12.54 3.78 -9.77
CA LEU A 171 -11.87 4.36 -10.93
C LEU A 171 -12.33 3.64 -12.20
N PRO A 172 -12.20 4.26 -13.39
CA PRO A 172 -12.43 3.58 -14.65
C PRO A 172 -11.59 2.29 -14.76
N ASN A 173 -12.22 1.23 -15.25
CA ASN A 173 -11.61 -0.10 -15.33
C ASN A 173 -10.39 -0.12 -16.28
N THR A 174 -9.21 -0.24 -15.69
CA THR A 174 -7.91 -0.25 -16.34
C THR A 174 -7.57 -1.59 -16.99
N LEU A 175 -8.24 -2.71 -16.64
CA LEU A 175 -8.15 -3.95 -17.43
C LEU A 175 -8.71 -3.77 -18.84
N LYS A 176 -9.75 -2.92 -18.99
CA LYS A 176 -10.25 -2.54 -20.32
C LYS A 176 -9.31 -1.58 -21.07
N LEU A 177 -8.36 -0.98 -20.35
CA LEU A 177 -7.34 -0.07 -20.89
C LEU A 177 -6.01 -0.79 -21.16
N GLU A 178 -5.95 -2.12 -20.99
CA GLU A 178 -4.75 -2.97 -21.18
C GLU A 178 -3.50 -2.48 -20.40
N MET A 179 -3.70 -1.83 -19.26
CA MET A 179 -2.59 -1.32 -18.44
C MET A 179 -2.10 -2.36 -17.43
N THR A 180 -0.78 -2.42 -17.20
CA THR A 180 -0.23 -3.17 -16.06
C THR A 180 -0.37 -2.37 -14.77
N GLU A 181 -0.29 -3.05 -13.62
CA GLU A 181 -0.34 -2.40 -12.30
C GLU A 181 0.69 -1.28 -12.14
N SER A 182 1.91 -1.46 -12.68
CA SER A 182 2.94 -0.42 -12.63
C SER A 182 2.63 0.78 -13.52
N GLU A 183 1.98 0.57 -14.66
CA GLU A 183 1.52 1.67 -15.51
C GLU A 183 0.39 2.46 -14.85
N VAL A 184 -0.48 1.77 -14.10
CA VAL A 184 -1.51 2.46 -13.32
C VAL A 184 -0.89 3.24 -12.16
N TYR A 185 0.09 2.68 -11.45
CA TYR A 185 0.85 3.43 -10.43
C TYR A 185 1.47 4.69 -11.01
N ALA A 186 2.05 4.62 -12.21
CA ALA A 186 2.59 5.78 -12.90
C ALA A 186 1.47 6.79 -13.24
N PHE A 187 0.31 6.32 -13.66
CA PHE A 187 -0.81 7.20 -14.00
C PHE A 187 -1.34 7.97 -12.77
N ILE A 188 -1.59 7.27 -11.66
CA ILE A 188 -2.14 7.88 -10.43
C ILE A 188 -1.08 8.59 -9.58
N TRP A 189 0.21 8.47 -9.93
CA TRP A 189 1.35 8.93 -9.13
C TRP A 189 1.24 10.38 -8.66
N LYS A 190 0.83 11.28 -9.57
CA LYS A 190 0.70 12.71 -9.24
C LYS A 190 -0.38 12.94 -8.18
N THR A 191 -1.54 12.30 -8.34
CA THR A 191 -2.63 12.35 -7.37
C THR A 191 -2.21 11.71 -6.05
N PHE A 192 -1.52 10.57 -6.11
CA PHE A 192 -0.95 9.90 -4.94
C PHE A 192 -0.02 10.82 -4.14
N LEU A 193 0.94 11.49 -4.80
CA LEU A 193 1.85 12.41 -4.13
C LEU A 193 1.10 13.60 -3.52
N HIS A 194 0.10 14.13 -4.22
CA HIS A 194 -0.65 15.28 -3.71
C HIS A 194 -1.51 14.91 -2.50
N ILE A 195 -2.12 13.72 -2.47
CA ILE A 195 -2.78 13.19 -1.26
C ILE A 195 -1.77 13.06 -0.12
N GLN A 196 -0.54 12.61 -0.39
CA GLN A 196 0.53 12.50 0.63
C GLN A 196 1.05 13.87 1.10
N GLU A 197 0.92 14.94 0.31
CA GLU A 197 1.27 16.30 0.74
C GLU A 197 0.22 16.86 1.71
N ILE A 198 -1.06 16.65 1.39
CA ILE A 198 -2.18 17.13 2.19
C ILE A 198 -2.38 16.28 3.45
N ILE A 199 -2.19 14.96 3.32
CA ILE A 199 -2.42 13.96 4.37
C ILE A 199 -1.21 13.01 4.50
N PRO A 200 -0.07 13.47 5.04
CA PRO A 200 1.20 12.70 5.03
C PRO A 200 1.17 11.36 5.77
N SER A 201 0.30 11.18 6.76
CA SER A 201 0.19 9.94 7.53
C SER A 201 -0.88 8.98 6.97
N SER A 202 -1.53 9.33 5.85
CA SER A 202 -2.51 8.45 5.20
C SER A 202 -1.81 7.28 4.51
N ARG A 203 -2.50 6.15 4.42
CA ARG A 203 -2.05 5.02 3.59
C ARG A 203 -2.96 4.93 2.39
N ILE A 204 -2.36 4.87 1.20
CA ILE A 204 -3.12 4.79 -0.05
C ILE A 204 -3.05 3.36 -0.54
N PHE A 205 -4.18 2.82 -0.98
CA PHE A 205 -4.34 1.49 -1.54
C PHE A 205 -4.71 1.59 -3.01
N TYR A 206 -4.36 0.58 -3.78
CA TYR A 206 -4.82 0.40 -5.14
C TYR A 206 -5.03 -1.09 -5.44
N GLY A 207 -6.12 -1.41 -6.12
CA GLY A 207 -6.40 -2.74 -6.65
C GLY A 207 -7.85 -2.90 -7.12
N GLN A 208 -8.26 -4.12 -7.41
CA GLN A 208 -9.59 -4.43 -7.97
C GLN A 208 -10.39 -5.40 -7.10
N GLU A 209 -9.88 -5.76 -5.91
CA GLU A 209 -10.41 -6.94 -5.21
C GLU A 209 -11.79 -6.75 -4.58
N THR A 210 -12.27 -5.52 -4.39
CA THR A 210 -13.64 -5.31 -3.87
C THR A 210 -14.66 -4.99 -4.97
N SER A 211 -14.22 -4.88 -6.22
CA SER A 211 -15.05 -4.60 -7.39
C SER A 211 -14.62 -5.41 -8.61
N GLU A 212 -15.48 -6.32 -9.08
CA GLU A 212 -15.21 -7.18 -10.24
C GLU A 212 -14.99 -6.42 -11.56
N ASN A 213 -15.34 -5.14 -11.62
CA ASN A 213 -15.39 -4.36 -12.86
C ASN A 213 -14.84 -2.95 -12.75
N ALA A 214 -14.16 -2.58 -11.66
CA ALA A 214 -13.56 -1.27 -11.51
C ALA A 214 -12.23 -1.37 -10.73
N ASP A 215 -11.31 -0.48 -11.06
CA ASP A 215 -10.18 -0.22 -10.18
C ASP A 215 -10.61 0.59 -8.98
N GLU A 216 -9.90 0.45 -7.88
CA GLU A 216 -10.22 1.14 -6.66
C GLU A 216 -8.97 1.82 -6.12
N LEU A 217 -9.06 3.13 -5.91
CA LEU A 217 -8.09 3.87 -5.12
C LEU A 217 -8.63 3.96 -3.70
N GLY A 218 -7.90 3.43 -2.72
CA GLY A 218 -8.28 3.50 -1.33
C GLY A 218 -7.48 4.56 -0.58
N VAL A 219 -8.12 5.34 0.29
CA VAL A 219 -7.42 6.20 1.25
C VAL A 219 -7.79 5.78 2.67
N PHE A 220 -6.79 5.28 3.39
CA PHE A 220 -6.91 4.84 4.76
C PHE A 220 -6.45 5.93 5.73
N LEU A 221 -7.32 6.24 6.68
CA LEU A 221 -7.12 7.21 7.75
C LEU A 221 -7.30 6.50 9.10
N SER A 222 -6.19 6.29 9.82
CA SER A 222 -6.25 5.76 11.18
C SER A 222 -7.07 6.66 12.11
N ILE A 223 -8.03 6.07 12.83
CA ILE A 223 -8.92 6.81 13.73
C ILE A 223 -8.11 7.58 14.78
N HIS A 224 -7.14 6.93 15.43
CA HIS A 224 -6.33 7.56 16.47
C HIS A 224 -5.58 8.82 16.02
N HIS A 225 -5.20 8.91 14.74
CA HIS A 225 -4.43 10.04 14.23
C HIS A 225 -5.32 11.13 13.60
N PHE A 226 -6.41 10.73 12.92
CA PHE A 226 -7.18 11.63 12.07
C PHE A 226 -8.55 12.03 12.61
N GLU A 227 -8.97 11.48 13.76
CA GLU A 227 -10.34 11.62 14.30
C GLU A 227 -10.99 13.00 14.12
N LYS A 228 -10.26 14.09 14.44
CA LYS A 228 -10.79 15.46 14.40
C LYS A 228 -10.89 16.06 13.00
N LYS A 229 -10.05 15.63 12.06
CA LYS A 229 -9.96 16.19 10.69
C LYS A 229 -10.37 15.19 9.61
N MET A 230 -10.95 14.07 10.00
CA MET A 230 -11.23 12.95 9.10
C MET A 230 -12.16 13.35 7.96
N LEU A 231 -13.29 14.00 8.25
CA LEU A 231 -14.23 14.49 7.23
C LEU A 231 -13.55 15.46 6.26
N GLN A 232 -12.90 16.51 6.79
CA GLN A 232 -12.18 17.50 5.99
C GLN A 232 -11.12 16.86 5.08
N ASN A 233 -10.40 15.86 5.57
CA ASN A 233 -9.41 15.13 4.80
C ASN A 233 -10.06 14.31 3.67
N ILE A 234 -11.20 13.67 3.92
CA ILE A 234 -11.92 12.90 2.89
C ILE A 234 -12.44 13.85 1.81
N GLU A 235 -13.04 14.99 2.17
CA GLU A 235 -13.51 15.99 1.22
C GLU A 235 -12.40 16.47 0.27
N GLN A 236 -11.21 16.77 0.81
CA GLN A 236 -10.06 17.17 0.00
C GLN A 236 -9.61 16.06 -0.95
N VAL A 237 -9.69 14.80 -0.53
CA VAL A 237 -9.36 13.67 -1.41
C VAL A 237 -10.41 13.48 -2.51
N ASN A 238 -11.70 13.66 -2.19
CA ASN A 238 -12.77 13.55 -3.18
C ASN A 238 -12.50 14.47 -4.39
N GLU A 239 -12.16 15.75 -4.15
CA GLU A 239 -11.85 16.71 -5.23
C GLU A 239 -10.70 16.24 -6.13
N LEU A 240 -9.67 15.61 -5.55
CA LEU A 240 -8.51 15.12 -6.29
C LEU A 240 -8.82 13.86 -7.10
N VAL A 241 -9.66 13.00 -6.56
CA VAL A 241 -10.07 11.76 -7.22
C VAL A 241 -11.03 12.06 -8.37
N GLU A 242 -11.94 13.02 -8.22
CA GLU A 242 -12.78 13.48 -9.33
C GLU A 242 -11.94 13.97 -10.51
N ALA A 243 -10.95 14.84 -10.25
CA ALA A 243 -10.03 15.30 -11.28
C ALA A 243 -9.20 14.15 -11.90
N LEU A 244 -8.86 13.12 -11.13
CA LEU A 244 -8.17 11.92 -11.62
C LEU A 244 -9.09 11.10 -12.56
N ARG A 245 -10.36 10.89 -12.18
CA ARG A 245 -11.35 10.16 -13.00
C ARG A 245 -11.52 10.83 -14.35
N GLU A 246 -11.69 12.15 -14.38
CA GLU A 246 -11.80 12.91 -15.63
C GLU A 246 -10.57 12.73 -16.53
N GLN A 247 -9.37 12.70 -15.96
CA GLN A 247 -8.13 12.46 -16.72
C GLN A 247 -8.06 11.03 -17.29
N MET A 248 -8.56 10.04 -16.55
CA MET A 248 -8.59 8.64 -17.00
C MET A 248 -9.56 8.42 -18.15
N VAL A 249 -10.73 9.06 -18.11
CA VAL A 249 -11.76 8.92 -19.15
C VAL A 249 -11.35 9.58 -20.47
N ASN A 250 -10.57 10.66 -20.40
CA ASN A 250 -10.15 11.43 -21.58
C ASN A 250 -8.86 10.92 -22.26
N LYS A 251 -8.33 9.79 -21.83
CA LYS A 251 -7.11 9.17 -22.38
C LYS A 251 -7.45 8.11 -23.43
#